data_AF-A0AA38PRV9-F1
#
_entry.id   AF-A0AA38PRV9-F1
#
_cell.length_a   1.000
_cell.length_b   1.000
_cell.length_c   1.000
_cell.angle_alpha   90.00
_cell.angle_beta   90.00
_cell.angle_gamma   90.00
#
_symmetry.space_group_name_H-M   'P 1'
#
loop_
_entity.id
_entity.type
_entity.pdbx_description
1 polymer ?
#
loop_
_entity_poly.entity_id
_entity_poly.type
_entity_poly.pdbx_seq_one_letter_code
_entity_poly.pdbx_strand_id
1 'polypeptide(L)'
;MGRKNSEASPSNSRGRRGGRGSGSKRGAPTRSGGRFNSERVLDDRKPDSAIDSVKDELEPLTDGEQESEHHIDVPVAMWDFNHCDPRRCSGKKLARLGLIKELKIGQGRFRGIVVSPKGTQVISPSDRDIILQNGLAVVECSWARLDDVPFGKISSPHERLLPYLLATNPTNYGKPWRLNCVEALAAAFYITGFDSYAETLLAGFGWGGSFWKVNRYFLEKYKRCSTAAEVVVTQDQIIEELESDWEESRRGKSQLSLSTFSSVL
;
A
#
# COMPACT_ATOMS: atom_id res chain seq x y z
N MET A 1 -10.17 -1.52 -5.98
CA MET A 1 -9.73 -2.46 -7.03
C MET A 1 -10.84 -2.57 -8.06
N GLY A 2 -10.65 -2.05 -9.27
CA GLY A 2 -11.61 -2.22 -10.37
C GLY A 2 -11.58 -3.65 -10.94
N ARG A 3 -12.75 -4.21 -11.22
CA ARG A 3 -12.89 -5.51 -11.91
C ARG A 3 -12.75 -5.31 -13.42
N LYS A 4 -12.04 -6.22 -14.10
CA LYS A 4 -12.22 -6.49 -15.54
C LYS A 4 -12.83 -7.88 -15.70
N ASN A 5 -13.83 -7.96 -16.57
CA ASN A 5 -14.54 -9.17 -16.99
C ASN A 5 -13.59 -10.17 -17.66
N SER A 6 -13.81 -11.46 -17.43
CA SER A 6 -13.19 -12.55 -18.19
C SER A 6 -14.28 -13.47 -18.73
N GLU A 7 -14.42 -13.52 -20.05
CA GLU A 7 -15.15 -14.57 -20.76
C GLU A 7 -14.40 -15.90 -20.69
N ALA A 8 -15.16 -16.99 -20.76
CA ALA A 8 -14.70 -18.36 -20.57
C ALA A 8 -14.60 -19.14 -21.90
N SER A 9 -13.75 -20.17 -21.87
CA SER A 9 -13.87 -21.52 -22.52
C SER A 9 -12.71 -21.90 -23.48
N PRO A 10 -12.48 -23.18 -23.81
CA PRO A 10 -12.01 -24.23 -22.89
C PRO A 10 -10.86 -25.12 -23.45
N SER A 11 -10.29 -25.91 -22.54
CA SER A 11 -9.64 -27.24 -22.71
C SER A 11 -8.56 -27.47 -23.77
N ASN A 12 -7.39 -27.96 -23.34
CA ASN A 12 -6.92 -29.26 -23.84
C ASN A 12 -5.97 -29.99 -22.87
N SER A 13 -5.94 -31.30 -23.05
CA SER A 13 -5.44 -32.36 -22.18
C SER A 13 -4.05 -32.88 -22.59
N ARG A 14 -3.50 -33.80 -21.75
CA ARG A 14 -2.32 -34.69 -21.91
C ARG A 14 -1.02 -34.11 -21.33
N GLY A 15 -0.17 -34.82 -20.59
CA GLY A 15 -0.17 -36.21 -20.11
C GLY A 15 1.23 -36.61 -19.60
N ARG A 16 1.26 -37.30 -18.45
CA ARG A 16 2.17 -38.39 -17.99
C ARG A 16 3.71 -38.24 -17.88
N ARG A 17 4.16 -38.73 -16.70
CA ARG A 17 5.38 -39.52 -16.34
C ARG A 17 6.71 -38.75 -16.39
N GLY A 18 7.65 -38.91 -15.46
CA GLY A 18 7.82 -39.77 -14.28
C GLY A 18 9.26 -39.63 -13.76
N GLY A 19 9.60 -40.26 -12.63
CA GLY A 19 11.00 -40.53 -12.23
C GLY A 19 11.40 -40.05 -10.85
N ARG A 20 11.30 -40.95 -9.86
CA ARG A 20 12.00 -40.88 -8.56
C ARG A 20 13.45 -41.30 -8.75
N GLY A 21 14.37 -40.72 -7.97
CA GLY A 21 15.76 -41.18 -7.88
C GLY A 21 16.54 -40.47 -6.78
N SER A 22 16.60 -41.09 -5.61
CA SER A 22 17.39 -40.72 -4.42
C SER A 22 18.88 -41.04 -4.59
N GLY A 23 19.77 -40.28 -3.95
CA GLY A 23 21.18 -40.68 -3.79
C GLY A 23 22.02 -39.72 -2.95
N SER A 24 22.25 -40.09 -1.69
CA SER A 24 23.11 -39.43 -0.69
C SER A 24 24.57 -39.86 -0.81
N LYS A 25 25.52 -38.97 -0.43
CA LYS A 25 26.76 -39.17 0.39
C LYS A 25 27.81 -38.10 0.02
N ARG A 26 28.11 -37.13 0.89
CA ARG A 26 29.17 -37.12 1.93
C ARG A 26 30.56 -37.53 1.44
N GLY A 27 31.50 -36.57 1.45
CA GLY A 27 32.95 -36.80 1.34
C GLY A 27 33.75 -35.51 1.27
N ALA A 28 34.33 -35.09 2.39
CA ALA A 28 35.51 -34.23 2.50
C ALA A 28 36.56 -35.03 3.32
N PRO A 29 37.85 -34.63 3.46
CA PRO A 29 38.55 -33.42 3.00
C PRO A 29 39.94 -33.70 2.37
N THR A 30 40.68 -32.67 1.94
CA THR A 30 42.13 -32.43 2.26
C THR A 30 42.73 -31.25 1.48
N ARG A 31 43.71 -30.59 2.11
CA ARG A 31 44.41 -29.35 1.72
C ARG A 31 45.69 -29.63 0.92
N SER A 32 45.96 -28.82 -0.10
CA SER A 32 47.25 -28.20 -0.50
C SER A 32 46.98 -27.58 -1.89
N GLY A 33 47.36 -26.37 -2.28
CA GLY A 33 48.54 -25.54 -2.06
C GLY A 33 48.96 -25.07 -3.46
N GLY A 34 49.05 -23.75 -3.71
CA GLY A 34 49.61 -23.24 -4.98
C GLY A 34 49.00 -21.94 -5.50
N ARG A 35 49.70 -20.82 -5.28
CA ARG A 35 49.48 -19.49 -5.88
C ARG A 35 49.62 -19.54 -7.41
N PHE A 36 48.82 -18.75 -8.14
CA PHE A 36 49.30 -17.79 -9.15
C PHE A 36 48.19 -16.77 -9.50
N ASN A 37 48.65 -15.57 -9.84
CA ASN A 37 47.99 -14.26 -9.83
C ASN A 37 47.18 -14.00 -11.12
N SER A 38 46.01 -13.34 -11.05
CA SER A 38 45.45 -12.49 -12.13
C SER A 38 44.16 -11.79 -11.70
N GLU A 39 44.09 -10.50 -12.00
CA GLU A 39 43.11 -9.49 -11.62
C GLU A 39 41.70 -9.73 -12.18
N ARG A 40 40.68 -9.35 -11.40
CA ARG A 40 39.58 -8.43 -11.78
C ARG A 40 38.63 -8.25 -10.58
N VAL A 41 38.82 -7.12 -9.91
CA VAL A 41 37.93 -6.60 -8.87
C VAL A 41 36.63 -6.14 -9.54
N LEU A 42 35.50 -6.75 -9.18
CA LEU A 42 34.18 -6.15 -9.43
C LEU A 42 33.76 -5.42 -8.14
N ASP A 43 33.58 -4.11 -8.31
CA ASP A 43 33.27 -3.11 -7.32
C ASP A 43 31.82 -3.25 -6.84
N ASP A 44 31.58 -4.05 -5.79
CA ASP A 44 30.29 -4.08 -5.07
C ASP A 44 30.23 -2.93 -4.03
N ARG A 45 30.37 -1.69 -4.50
CA ARG A 45 30.06 -0.50 -3.68
C ARG A 45 28.55 -0.30 -3.66
N LYS A 46 27.91 -0.91 -2.67
CA LYS A 46 26.62 -0.46 -2.15
C LYS A 46 26.83 0.93 -1.51
N PRO A 47 26.01 1.96 -1.80
CA PRO A 47 26.18 3.26 -1.17
C PRO A 47 25.92 3.20 0.34
N ASP A 48 26.77 3.90 1.10
CA ASP A 48 26.91 3.87 2.57
C ASP A 48 25.76 4.54 3.38
N SER A 49 24.56 4.65 2.84
CA SER A 49 23.42 5.28 3.55
C SER A 49 22.51 4.31 4.30
N ALA A 50 23.01 3.12 4.68
CA ALA A 50 22.22 2.11 5.39
C ALA A 50 22.96 1.57 6.62
N ILE A 51 23.19 2.44 7.61
CA ILE A 51 23.45 2.03 8.99
C ILE A 51 22.51 2.77 9.94
N ASP A 52 21.47 2.08 10.41
CA ASP A 52 20.78 2.48 11.65
C ASP A 52 21.66 1.99 12.80
N SER A 53 22.46 2.90 13.36
CA SER A 53 23.19 2.70 14.61
C SER A 53 23.15 4.02 15.37
N VAL A 54 21.98 4.36 15.89
CA VAL A 54 21.85 5.43 16.88
C VAL A 54 22.18 4.84 18.25
N LYS A 55 23.25 5.36 18.81
CA LYS A 55 23.75 5.12 20.17
C LYS A 55 22.96 6.06 21.08
N ASP A 56 22.37 5.53 22.15
CA ASP A 56 21.72 6.30 23.22
C ASP A 56 22.73 7.23 23.90
N GLU A 57 22.73 8.51 23.55
CA GLU A 57 23.22 9.59 24.41
C GLU A 57 22.17 10.72 24.37
N LEU A 58 21.22 10.67 25.31
CA LEU A 58 20.27 11.74 25.59
C LEU A 58 20.98 12.85 26.38
N GLU A 59 21.18 14.00 25.74
CA GLU A 59 21.37 15.29 26.43
C GLU A 59 20.01 16.01 26.48
N PRO A 60 19.56 16.55 27.62
CA PRO A 60 18.22 17.09 27.76
C PRO A 60 18.15 18.50 27.18
N LEU A 61 17.54 18.64 26.00
CA LEU A 61 17.05 19.93 25.51
C LEU A 61 15.63 20.14 26.04
N THR A 62 15.52 21.03 27.01
CA THR A 62 14.25 21.60 27.45
C THR A 62 13.79 22.62 26.42
N ASP A 63 12.83 22.23 25.59
CA ASP A 63 11.90 23.17 24.97
C ASP A 63 10.53 22.49 24.91
N GLY A 64 9.51 23.19 25.42
CA GLY A 64 8.17 22.67 25.60
C GLY A 64 7.47 22.39 24.27
N GLU A 65 7.65 21.19 23.74
CA GLU A 65 6.75 20.63 22.75
C GLU A 65 5.48 20.20 23.47
N GLN A 66 4.36 20.84 23.14
CA GLN A 66 3.05 20.29 23.46
C GLN A 66 3.00 18.92 22.76
N GLU A 67 3.06 17.83 23.52
CA GLU A 67 2.66 16.51 23.08
C GLU A 67 1.21 16.64 22.59
N SER A 68 1.02 16.87 21.28
CA SER A 68 -0.28 16.76 20.67
C SER A 68 -0.64 15.29 20.77
N GLU A 69 -1.43 14.95 21.78
CA GLU A 69 -1.89 13.60 22.05
C GLU A 69 -2.53 13.07 20.75
N HIS A 70 -1.81 12.17 20.08
CA HIS A 70 -2.18 11.58 18.79
C HIS A 70 -3.38 10.65 19.00
N HIS A 71 -4.56 11.24 19.18
CA HIS A 71 -5.76 10.53 19.57
C HIS A 71 -6.71 10.33 18.38
N ILE A 72 -7.27 9.13 18.30
CA ILE A 72 -8.31 8.76 17.34
C ILE A 72 -9.55 8.35 18.15
N ASP A 73 -10.57 9.21 18.17
CA ASP A 73 -11.80 9.03 18.98
C ASP A 73 -12.79 8.01 18.38
N VAL A 74 -12.37 7.20 17.41
CA VAL A 74 -13.23 6.19 16.78
C VAL A 74 -12.53 4.83 16.78
N PRO A 75 -13.28 3.71 16.85
CA PRO A 75 -12.69 2.39 16.73
C PRO A 75 -11.97 2.23 15.39
N VAL A 76 -10.68 1.88 15.43
CA VAL A 76 -9.93 1.44 14.25
C VAL A 76 -9.64 -0.04 14.39
N ALA A 77 -9.96 -0.83 13.37
CA ALA A 77 -9.82 -2.28 13.46
C ALA A 77 -9.28 -2.93 12.18
N MET A 78 -8.77 -4.15 12.28
CA MET A 78 -8.40 -4.94 11.10
C MET A 78 -8.69 -6.42 11.28
N TRP A 79 -9.01 -7.10 10.18
CA TRP A 79 -8.80 -8.54 10.09
C TRP A 79 -7.41 -8.79 9.53
N ASP A 80 -6.61 -9.57 10.24
CA ASP A 80 -5.28 -9.97 9.82
C ASP A 80 -5.24 -11.47 9.52
N PHE A 81 -4.74 -11.79 8.32
CA PHE A 81 -4.64 -13.16 7.83
C PHE A 81 -3.20 -13.70 7.88
N ASN A 82 -2.24 -12.94 8.42
CA ASN A 82 -0.82 -13.30 8.51
C ASN A 82 -0.23 -13.67 7.14
N HIS A 83 -0.62 -12.94 6.09
CA HIS A 83 -0.12 -13.14 4.73
C HIS A 83 1.16 -12.36 4.45
N CYS A 84 1.54 -11.43 5.33
CA CYS A 84 2.69 -10.55 5.21
C CYS A 84 3.71 -10.80 6.33
N ASP A 85 4.97 -10.42 6.12
CA ASP A 85 5.99 -10.38 7.19
C ASP A 85 5.54 -9.38 8.28
N PRO A 86 5.32 -9.81 9.54
CA PRO A 86 4.85 -8.95 10.62
C PRO A 86 5.75 -7.73 10.90
N ARG A 87 7.05 -7.80 10.56
CA ARG A 87 7.99 -6.68 10.73
C ARG A 87 7.76 -5.58 9.70
N ARG A 88 7.29 -5.94 8.51
CA ARG A 88 7.06 -5.01 7.38
C ARG A 88 5.59 -4.64 7.20
N CYS A 89 4.67 -5.39 7.81
CA CYS A 89 3.24 -5.15 7.74
C CYS A 89 2.86 -3.84 8.46
N SER A 90 2.23 -2.92 7.73
CA SER A 90 1.75 -1.65 8.29
C SER A 90 0.61 -1.83 9.27
N GLY A 91 -0.30 -2.78 9.04
CA GLY A 91 -1.37 -3.14 10.00
C GLY A 91 -0.80 -3.63 11.33
N LYS A 92 0.16 -4.57 11.29
CA LYS A 92 0.87 -5.05 12.49
C LYS A 92 1.68 -3.95 13.18
N LYS A 93 2.20 -2.97 12.44
CA LYS A 93 2.85 -1.81 13.05
C LYS A 93 1.84 -0.94 13.81
N LEU A 94 0.69 -0.63 13.21
CA LEU A 94 -0.38 0.09 13.91
C LEU A 94 -0.84 -0.65 15.16
N ALA A 95 -0.91 -1.99 15.12
CA ALA A 95 -1.31 -2.79 16.30
C ALA A 95 -0.29 -2.67 17.43
N ARG A 96 1.01 -2.69 17.10
CA ARG A 96 2.10 -2.44 18.07
C ARG A 96 2.09 -1.02 18.65
N LEU A 97 1.60 -0.04 17.89
CA LEU A 97 1.43 1.34 18.34
C LEU A 97 0.13 1.55 19.14
N GLY A 98 -0.72 0.53 19.29
CA GLY A 98 -2.01 0.66 19.97
C GLY A 98 -3.08 1.43 19.17
N LEU A 99 -2.83 1.71 17.88
CA LEU A 99 -3.71 2.53 17.02
C LEU A 99 -4.76 1.71 16.25
N ILE A 100 -4.69 0.38 16.30
CA ILE A 100 -5.65 -0.50 15.63
C ILE A 100 -5.87 -1.78 16.42
N LYS A 101 -7.11 -2.28 16.44
CA LYS A 101 -7.48 -3.53 17.09
C LYS A 101 -7.59 -4.69 16.08
N GLU A 102 -6.99 -5.83 16.40
CA GLU A 102 -7.17 -7.06 15.63
C GLU A 102 -8.53 -7.71 15.91
N LEU A 103 -9.28 -8.00 14.85
CA LEU A 103 -10.56 -8.68 14.87
C LEU A 103 -10.38 -10.16 14.55
N LYS A 104 -11.16 -11.01 15.23
CA LYS A 104 -11.22 -12.44 14.93
C LYS A 104 -12.28 -12.72 13.86
N ILE A 105 -11.95 -13.63 12.94
CA ILE A 105 -12.88 -14.08 11.90
C ILE A 105 -14.06 -14.82 12.56
N GLY A 106 -15.27 -14.56 12.08
CA GLY A 106 -16.49 -15.20 12.59
C GLY A 106 -16.95 -14.71 13.96
N GLN A 107 -16.22 -13.77 14.59
CA GLN A 107 -16.63 -13.17 15.85
C GLN A 107 -17.39 -11.87 15.59
N GLY A 108 -18.71 -11.98 15.43
CA GLY A 108 -19.61 -10.84 15.29
C GLY A 108 -19.44 -10.04 14.00
N ARG A 109 -20.16 -8.92 13.92
CA ARG A 109 -20.21 -8.02 12.75
C ARG A 109 -19.57 -6.69 13.10
N PHE A 110 -18.60 -6.23 12.31
CA PHE A 110 -18.12 -4.86 12.43
C PHE A 110 -19.15 -3.92 11.80
N ARG A 111 -19.68 -3.00 12.60
CA ARG A 111 -20.75 -2.09 12.17
C ARG A 111 -20.23 -0.85 11.45
N GLY A 112 -18.92 -0.58 11.51
CA GLY A 112 -18.30 0.54 10.84
C GLY A 112 -17.98 0.27 9.38
N ILE A 113 -17.30 1.23 8.77
CA ILE A 113 -16.81 1.14 7.38
C ILE A 113 -15.67 0.13 7.32
N VAL A 114 -15.69 -0.75 6.32
CA VAL A 114 -14.58 -1.67 6.04
C VAL A 114 -13.99 -1.36 4.68
N VAL A 115 -12.76 -0.84 4.66
CA VAL A 115 -12.01 -0.71 3.42
C VAL A 115 -11.59 -2.10 2.95
N SER A 116 -12.19 -2.54 1.86
CA SER A 116 -12.11 -3.92 1.36
C SER A 116 -12.00 -3.92 -0.16
N PRO A 117 -11.15 -4.79 -0.74
CA PRO A 117 -11.10 -4.95 -2.19
C PRO A 117 -12.33 -5.64 -2.78
N LYS A 118 -13.22 -6.19 -1.93
CA LYS A 118 -14.53 -6.73 -2.32
C LYS A 118 -15.68 -5.76 -2.07
N GLY A 119 -15.39 -4.52 -1.63
CA GLY A 119 -16.40 -3.48 -1.50
C GLY A 119 -17.14 -3.23 -2.81
N THR A 120 -18.40 -2.82 -2.70
CA THR A 120 -19.30 -2.57 -3.84
C THR A 120 -19.59 -1.09 -4.04
N GLN A 121 -19.20 -0.26 -3.08
CA GLN A 121 -19.39 1.19 -3.10
C GLN A 121 -18.04 1.88 -2.84
N VAL A 122 -17.74 2.97 -3.53
CA VAL A 122 -16.54 3.78 -3.26
C VAL A 122 -16.80 4.63 -2.01
N ILE A 123 -15.80 4.76 -1.14
CA ILE A 123 -15.92 5.62 0.04
C ILE A 123 -16.16 7.08 -0.37
N SER A 124 -16.98 7.79 0.40
CA SER A 124 -17.27 9.20 0.13
C SER A 124 -17.56 9.96 1.41
N PRO A 125 -17.66 11.30 1.37
CA PRO A 125 -17.97 12.10 2.56
C PRO A 125 -19.27 11.70 3.28
N SER A 126 -20.25 11.09 2.59
CA SER A 126 -21.46 10.56 3.23
C SER A 126 -21.21 9.41 4.22
N ASP A 127 -20.04 8.79 4.22
CA ASP A 127 -19.69 7.72 5.15
C ASP A 127 -19.25 8.24 6.54
N ARG A 128 -19.13 9.57 6.70
CA ARG A 128 -18.63 10.23 7.91
C ARG A 128 -19.37 9.80 9.18
N ASP A 129 -20.69 9.78 9.17
CA ASP A 129 -21.49 9.45 10.36
C ASP A 129 -21.35 7.98 10.76
N ILE A 130 -21.19 7.07 9.79
CA ILE A 130 -20.95 5.65 10.05
C ILE A 130 -19.60 5.49 10.75
N ILE A 131 -18.57 6.21 10.32
CA ILE A 131 -17.24 6.20 10.94
C ILE A 131 -17.29 6.77 12.36
N LEU A 132 -17.97 7.90 12.58
CA LEU A 132 -18.12 8.48 13.92
C LEU A 132 -18.74 7.50 14.91
N GLN A 133 -19.82 6.83 14.48
CA GLN A 133 -20.60 5.98 15.37
C GLN A 133 -19.98 4.59 15.57
N ASN A 134 -19.36 4.03 14.53
CA ASN A 134 -19.00 2.61 14.51
C ASN A 134 -17.55 2.33 14.10
N GLY A 135 -16.80 3.35 13.70
CA GLY A 135 -15.38 3.24 13.38
C GLY A 135 -15.07 2.82 11.94
N LEU A 136 -13.79 2.52 11.73
CA LEU A 136 -13.19 2.20 10.44
C LEU A 136 -12.35 0.94 10.56
N ALA A 137 -12.42 0.06 9.57
CA ALA A 137 -11.60 -1.14 9.53
C ALA A 137 -11.01 -1.42 8.15
N VAL A 138 -10.01 -2.29 8.11
CA VAL A 138 -9.35 -2.75 6.88
C VAL A 138 -9.16 -4.27 6.90
N VAL A 139 -9.05 -4.86 5.71
CA VAL A 139 -8.68 -6.27 5.54
C VAL A 139 -7.18 -6.35 5.22
N GLU A 140 -6.36 -6.73 6.21
CA GLU A 140 -4.92 -6.94 6.03
C GLU A 140 -4.71 -8.27 5.28
N CYS A 141 -4.20 -8.18 4.06
CA CYS A 141 -3.78 -9.35 3.32
C CYS A 141 -2.73 -8.96 2.27
N SER A 142 -1.93 -9.95 1.85
CA SER A 142 -1.06 -9.79 0.69
C SER A 142 -1.88 -9.70 -0.58
N TRP A 143 -1.53 -8.74 -1.45
CA TRP A 143 -2.10 -8.61 -2.80
C TRP A 143 -1.99 -9.91 -3.62
N ALA A 144 -0.99 -10.74 -3.36
CA ALA A 144 -0.77 -12.01 -4.06
C ALA A 144 -1.68 -13.15 -3.54
N ARG A 145 -2.34 -12.96 -2.41
CA ARG A 145 -3.10 -14.00 -1.68
C ARG A 145 -4.53 -13.56 -1.37
N LEU A 146 -5.11 -12.74 -2.25
CA LEU A 146 -6.49 -12.26 -2.08
C LEU A 146 -7.51 -13.40 -2.17
N ASP A 147 -7.26 -14.39 -3.01
CA ASP A 147 -8.17 -15.53 -3.20
C ASP A 147 -8.20 -16.47 -1.97
N ASP A 148 -7.18 -16.39 -1.11
CA ASP A 148 -7.12 -17.13 0.16
C ASP A 148 -7.97 -16.48 1.26
N VAL A 149 -8.41 -15.23 1.08
CA VAL A 149 -9.16 -14.49 2.10
C VAL A 149 -10.62 -14.95 2.09
N PRO A 150 -11.16 -15.49 3.20
CA PRO A 150 -12.55 -15.89 3.32
C PRO A 150 -13.46 -14.67 3.51
N PHE A 151 -13.61 -13.84 2.47
CA PHE A 151 -14.41 -12.62 2.51
C PHE A 151 -15.86 -12.85 2.99
N GLY A 152 -16.45 -14.02 2.69
CA GLY A 152 -17.79 -14.38 3.21
C GLY A 152 -17.88 -14.53 4.73
N LYS A 153 -16.74 -14.62 5.44
CA LYS A 153 -16.66 -14.65 6.91
C LYS A 153 -16.30 -13.29 7.51
N ILE A 154 -15.99 -12.30 6.67
CA ILE A 154 -15.82 -10.90 7.08
C ILE A 154 -17.21 -10.29 7.06
N SER A 155 -17.78 -10.04 8.24
CA SER A 155 -19.15 -9.54 8.35
C SER A 155 -19.13 -8.02 8.57
N SER A 156 -19.53 -7.27 7.54
CA SER A 156 -19.84 -5.83 7.64
C SER A 156 -20.97 -5.45 6.67
N PRO A 157 -21.81 -4.43 6.99
CA PRO A 157 -22.78 -3.87 6.04
C PRO A 157 -22.17 -2.83 5.11
N HIS A 158 -20.97 -2.36 5.41
CA HIS A 158 -20.44 -1.14 4.84
C HIS A 158 -19.02 -1.35 4.30
N GLU A 159 -18.86 -2.31 3.41
CA GLU A 159 -17.62 -2.49 2.67
C GLU A 159 -17.46 -1.38 1.62
N ARG A 160 -16.27 -0.76 1.58
CA ARG A 160 -15.93 0.34 0.69
C ARG A 160 -14.66 0.07 -0.11
N LEU A 161 -14.68 0.51 -1.36
CA LEU A 161 -13.52 0.66 -2.21
C LEU A 161 -12.90 2.04 -1.98
N LEU A 162 -11.58 2.16 -2.18
CA LEU A 162 -10.93 3.46 -2.28
C LEU A 162 -10.89 3.94 -3.74
N PRO A 163 -11.04 5.26 -3.97
CA PRO A 163 -10.87 5.84 -5.29
C PRO A 163 -9.39 5.83 -5.74
N TYR A 164 -9.12 6.38 -6.92
CA TYR A 164 -7.77 6.55 -7.45
C TYR A 164 -6.89 7.34 -6.48
N LEU A 165 -5.84 6.69 -5.99
CA LEU A 165 -4.80 7.27 -5.15
C LEU A 165 -3.49 6.55 -5.45
N LEU A 166 -2.39 7.26 -5.28
CA LEU A 166 -1.03 6.77 -5.47
C LEU A 166 -0.44 6.28 -4.14
N ALA A 167 0.15 5.10 -4.18
CA ALA A 167 0.92 4.59 -3.07
C ALA A 167 2.20 5.41 -2.84
N THR A 168 2.49 5.66 -1.57
CA THR A 168 3.73 6.29 -1.08
C THR A 168 4.54 5.34 -0.20
N ASN A 169 4.00 4.15 0.09
CA ASN A 169 4.73 3.10 0.77
C ASN A 169 5.95 2.60 -0.06
N PRO A 170 7.04 2.16 0.59
CA PRO A 170 8.27 1.76 -0.10
C PRO A 170 8.11 0.61 -1.10
N THR A 171 7.11 -0.26 -0.93
CA THR A 171 6.92 -1.44 -1.78
C THR A 171 6.23 -1.11 -3.10
N ASN A 172 5.32 -0.14 -3.10
CA ASN A 172 4.47 0.16 -4.23
C ASN A 172 4.49 1.64 -4.65
N TYR A 173 5.51 2.39 -4.24
CA TYR A 173 5.61 3.82 -4.52
C TYR A 173 5.24 4.19 -5.97
N GLY A 174 4.34 5.15 -6.12
CA GLY A 174 3.84 5.65 -7.41
C GLY A 174 2.84 4.73 -8.12
N LYS A 175 2.51 3.55 -7.59
CA LYS A 175 1.52 2.66 -8.21
C LYS A 175 0.10 3.04 -7.78
N PRO A 176 -0.85 3.23 -8.72
CA PRO A 176 -2.22 3.54 -8.39
C PRO A 176 -2.94 2.32 -7.78
N TRP A 177 -3.84 2.59 -6.82
CA TRP A 177 -4.63 1.57 -6.11
C TRP A 177 -3.83 0.49 -5.36
N ARG A 178 -2.53 0.70 -5.12
CA ARG A 178 -1.65 -0.23 -4.40
C ARG A 178 -1.27 0.28 -3.00
N LEU A 179 -2.24 0.93 -2.35
CA LEU A 179 -2.11 1.40 -0.97
C LEU A 179 -1.92 0.22 -0.01
N ASN A 180 -1.12 0.42 1.03
CA ASN A 180 -1.06 -0.53 2.15
C ASN A 180 -2.16 -0.23 3.19
N CYS A 181 -2.20 -0.99 4.30
CA CYS A 181 -3.27 -0.85 5.30
C CYS A 181 -3.32 0.54 5.96
N VAL A 182 -2.17 1.13 6.31
CA VAL A 182 -2.15 2.46 6.93
C VAL A 182 -2.59 3.54 5.95
N GLU A 183 -2.12 3.49 4.70
CA GLU A 183 -2.54 4.44 3.67
C GLU A 183 -4.03 4.30 3.33
N ALA A 184 -4.55 3.07 3.35
CA ALA A 184 -5.95 2.80 3.09
C ALA A 184 -6.87 3.40 4.17
N LEU A 185 -6.48 3.26 5.44
CA LEU A 185 -7.18 3.88 6.57
C LEU A 185 -7.07 5.41 6.53
N ALA A 186 -5.87 5.93 6.29
CA ALA A 186 -5.63 7.37 6.19
C ALA A 186 -6.41 8.00 5.03
N ALA A 187 -6.44 7.37 3.85
CA ALA A 187 -7.25 7.79 2.72
C ALA A 187 -8.72 7.91 3.09
N ALA A 188 -9.26 6.89 3.76
CA ALA A 188 -10.66 6.88 4.18
C ALA A 188 -10.96 8.01 5.16
N PHE A 189 -10.07 8.25 6.13
CA PHE A 189 -10.20 9.37 7.06
C PHE A 189 -10.11 10.73 6.37
N TYR A 190 -9.15 10.96 5.49
CA TYR A 190 -9.07 12.21 4.73
C TYR A 190 -10.34 12.47 3.91
N ILE A 191 -10.81 11.47 3.15
CA ILE A 191 -12.00 11.61 2.30
C ILE A 191 -13.23 11.94 3.15
N THR A 192 -13.34 11.39 4.36
CA THR A 192 -14.48 11.62 5.25
C THR A 192 -14.29 12.79 6.22
N GLY A 193 -13.20 13.55 6.08
CA GLY A 193 -12.93 14.78 6.84
C GLY A 193 -12.37 14.58 8.24
N PHE A 194 -11.69 13.46 8.51
CA PHE A 194 -10.95 13.19 9.75
C PHE A 194 -9.45 13.32 9.54
N ASP A 195 -9.02 14.49 9.07
CA ASP A 195 -7.62 14.73 8.68
C ASP A 195 -6.64 14.40 9.83
N SER A 196 -6.94 14.83 11.06
CA SER A 196 -6.11 14.55 12.24
C SER A 196 -5.95 13.06 12.55
N TYR A 197 -6.97 12.24 12.28
CA TYR A 197 -6.89 10.78 12.47
C TYR A 197 -6.00 10.14 11.41
N ALA A 198 -6.09 10.63 10.16
CA ALA A 198 -5.21 10.19 9.09
C ALA A 198 -3.75 10.55 9.36
N GLU A 199 -3.49 11.77 9.83
CA GLU A 199 -2.16 12.25 10.21
C GLU A 199 -1.58 11.43 11.37
N THR A 200 -2.38 11.16 12.40
CA THR A 200 -2.00 10.30 13.54
C THR A 200 -1.58 8.90 13.07
N LEU A 201 -2.35 8.27 12.18
CA LEU A 201 -2.00 6.95 11.64
C LEU A 201 -0.67 6.98 10.86
N LEU A 202 -0.43 8.04 10.09
CA LEU A 202 0.74 8.18 9.23
C LEU A 202 2.00 8.60 9.99
N ALA A 203 1.87 9.30 11.12
CA ALA A 203 2.99 9.80 11.93
C ALA A 203 3.95 8.68 12.38
N GLY A 204 3.43 7.48 12.60
CA GLY A 204 4.24 6.30 12.92
C GLY A 204 5.12 5.78 11.78
N PHE A 205 5.14 6.41 10.60
CA PHE A 205 5.88 5.96 9.42
C PHE A 205 6.74 7.09 8.85
N GLY A 206 8.06 6.89 8.75
CA GLY A 206 8.98 7.94 8.26
C GLY A 206 8.68 8.44 6.83
N TRP A 207 8.02 7.63 6.01
CA TRP A 207 7.53 8.02 4.68
C TRP A 207 6.07 8.53 4.70
N GLY A 208 5.36 8.43 5.82
CA GLY A 208 3.93 8.70 5.94
C GLY A 208 3.53 10.13 5.57
N GLY A 209 4.38 11.12 5.87
CA GLY A 209 4.15 12.51 5.47
C GLY A 209 4.11 12.74 3.95
N SER A 210 4.67 11.83 3.15
CA SER A 210 4.58 11.90 1.69
C SER A 210 3.18 11.55 1.18
N PHE A 211 2.39 10.76 1.92
CA PHE A 211 1.08 10.30 1.48
C PHE A 211 0.14 11.47 1.15
N TRP A 212 0.00 12.42 2.08
CA TRP A 212 -0.77 13.64 1.86
C TRP A 212 -0.18 14.46 0.72
N LYS A 213 1.13 14.72 0.73
CA LYS A 213 1.78 15.56 -0.30
C LYS A 213 1.54 15.06 -1.72
N VAL A 214 1.69 13.76 -1.94
CA VAL A 214 1.50 13.12 -3.26
C VAL A 214 0.03 13.11 -3.67
N ASN A 215 -0.88 12.86 -2.73
CA ASN A 215 -2.30 12.67 -3.03
C ASN A 215 -3.17 13.90 -2.78
N ARG A 216 -2.60 15.04 -2.36
CA ARG A 216 -3.33 16.25 -1.95
C ARG A 216 -4.35 16.68 -3.00
N TYR A 217 -3.92 16.73 -4.26
CA TYR A 217 -4.79 17.08 -5.38
C TYR A 217 -6.05 16.21 -5.47
N PHE A 218 -5.88 14.89 -5.38
CA PHE A 218 -6.99 13.94 -5.44
C PHE A 218 -7.88 14.01 -4.20
N LEU A 219 -7.27 14.03 -3.01
CA LEU A 219 -7.97 14.06 -1.73
C LEU A 219 -8.81 15.33 -1.57
N GLU A 220 -8.27 16.51 -1.93
CA GLU A 220 -9.01 17.76 -1.89
C GLU A 220 -10.22 17.77 -2.84
N LYS A 221 -10.12 17.11 -4.00
CA LYS A 221 -11.26 16.92 -4.90
C LYS A 221 -12.31 15.98 -4.30
N TYR A 222 -11.91 14.82 -3.80
CA TYR A 222 -12.84 13.85 -3.19
C TYR A 222 -13.55 14.38 -1.96
N LYS A 223 -12.89 15.23 -1.15
CA LYS A 223 -13.49 15.89 0.01
C LYS A 223 -14.62 16.87 -0.36
N ARG A 224 -14.68 17.36 -1.60
CA ARG A 224 -15.73 18.26 -2.09
C ARG A 224 -16.96 17.52 -2.62
N CYS A 225 -16.86 16.21 -2.83
CA CYS A 225 -18.00 15.38 -3.19
C CYS A 225 -18.97 15.25 -2.01
N SER A 226 -20.22 14.92 -2.29
CA SER A 226 -21.21 14.58 -1.26
C SER A 226 -21.52 13.08 -1.22
N THR A 227 -21.41 12.41 -2.36
CA THR A 227 -21.89 11.02 -2.54
C THR A 227 -20.84 10.12 -3.19
N ALA A 228 -21.00 8.80 -3.04
CA ALA A 228 -20.18 7.81 -3.72
C ALA A 228 -20.22 7.93 -5.24
N ALA A 229 -21.36 8.34 -5.82
CA ALA A 229 -21.50 8.56 -7.26
C ALA A 229 -20.64 9.75 -7.72
N GLU A 230 -20.64 10.86 -6.98
CA GLU A 230 -19.79 12.01 -7.28
C GLU A 230 -18.30 11.69 -7.17
N VAL A 231 -17.91 10.86 -6.19
CA VAL A 231 -16.51 10.40 -6.08
C VAL A 231 -16.10 9.59 -7.30
N VAL A 232 -16.98 8.74 -7.84
CA VAL A 232 -16.71 7.99 -9.07
C VAL A 232 -16.55 8.93 -10.27
N VAL A 233 -17.47 9.87 -10.46
CA VAL A 233 -17.37 10.86 -11.56
C VAL A 233 -16.08 11.68 -11.44
N THR A 234 -15.74 12.14 -10.24
CA THR A 234 -14.52 12.89 -9.96
C THR A 234 -13.27 12.06 -10.23
N GLN A 235 -13.30 10.76 -9.90
CA GLN A 235 -12.21 9.84 -10.21
C GLN A 235 -12.03 9.70 -11.72
N ASP A 236 -13.11 9.54 -12.47
CA ASP A 236 -13.04 9.34 -13.92
C ASP A 236 -12.46 10.59 -14.62
N GLN A 237 -12.87 11.79 -14.17
CA GLN A 237 -12.29 13.07 -14.62
C GLN A 237 -10.79 13.18 -14.31
N ILE A 238 -10.37 12.78 -13.10
CA ILE A 238 -8.94 12.75 -12.73
C ILE A 238 -8.16 11.81 -13.65
N ILE A 239 -8.71 10.64 -13.97
CA ILE A 239 -8.04 9.68 -14.83
C ILE A 239 -7.91 10.22 -16.26
N GLU A 240 -8.96 10.83 -16.81
CA GLU A 240 -8.96 11.44 -18.14
C GLU A 240 -7.94 12.61 -18.25
N GLU A 241 -7.86 13.44 -17.20
CA GLU A 241 -6.87 14.52 -17.10
C GLU A 241 -5.44 13.97 -17.09
N LEU A 242 -5.16 12.94 -16.27
CA LEU A 242 -3.85 12.30 -16.20
C LEU A 242 -3.45 11.63 -17.52
N GLU A 243 -4.40 11.02 -18.23
CA GLU A 243 -4.16 10.42 -19.54
C GLU A 243 -3.82 11.48 -20.58
N SER A 244 -4.55 12.61 -20.58
CA SER A 244 -4.32 13.75 -21.47
C SER A 244 -2.94 14.38 -21.24
N ASP A 245 -2.59 14.69 -19.99
CA ASP A 245 -1.29 15.24 -19.62
C ASP A 245 -0.12 14.32 -20.04
N TRP A 246 -0.33 13.01 -19.92
CA TRP A 246 0.67 12.01 -20.29
C TRP A 246 0.85 11.89 -21.82
N GLU A 247 -0.22 12.05 -22.59
CA GLU A 247 -0.16 12.13 -24.05
C GLU A 247 0.56 13.40 -24.52
N GLU A 248 0.21 14.56 -23.98
CA GLU A 248 0.83 15.84 -24.31
C GLU A 248 2.32 15.83 -24.01
N SER A 249 2.71 15.33 -22.83
CA SER A 249 4.11 15.19 -22.43
C SER A 249 4.92 14.30 -23.38
N ARG A 250 4.30 13.24 -23.95
CA ARG A 250 4.95 12.37 -24.94
C ARG A 250 5.01 13.02 -26.31
N ARG A 251 3.98 13.75 -26.75
CA ARG A 251 3.98 14.50 -28.01
C ARG A 251 5.06 15.59 -27.99
N GLY A 252 5.17 16.33 -26.89
CA GLY A 252 6.21 17.36 -26.70
C GLY A 252 7.62 16.78 -26.77
N LYS A 253 7.89 15.65 -26.09
CA LYS A 253 9.18 14.94 -26.18
C LYS A 253 9.48 14.44 -27.60
N SER A 254 8.47 13.93 -28.30
CA SER A 254 8.60 13.49 -29.70
C SER A 254 8.94 14.66 -30.64
N GLN A 255 8.27 15.80 -30.49
CA GLN A 255 8.52 17.00 -31.30
C GLN A 255 9.89 17.63 -30.99
N LEU A 256 10.29 17.68 -29.71
CA LEU A 256 11.65 18.07 -29.31
C LEU A 256 12.70 17.17 -29.97
N SER A 257 12.51 15.84 -29.93
CA SER A 257 13.45 14.91 -30.56
C SER A 257 13.56 15.11 -32.09
N LEU A 258 12.44 15.34 -32.79
CA LEU A 258 12.44 15.59 -34.23
C LEU A 258 13.08 16.94 -34.60
N SER A 259 12.86 17.98 -33.79
CA SER A 259 13.47 19.29 -33.99
C SER A 259 14.99 19.26 -33.79
N THR A 260 15.49 18.51 -32.80
CA THR A 260 16.93 18.34 -32.57
C THR A 260 17.61 17.59 -33.72
N PHE A 261 16.95 16.62 -34.35
CA PHE A 261 17.50 15.93 -35.52
C PHE A 261 17.51 16.80 -36.79
N SER A 262 16.55 17.73 -36.94
CA SER A 262 16.49 18.62 -38.10
C SER A 262 17.46 19.81 -38.03
N SER A 263 18.03 20.12 -36.86
CA SER A 263 19.00 21.23 -36.70
C SER A 263 20.47 20.80 -36.79
N VAL A 264 20.74 19.51 -37.07
CA VAL A 264 22.09 18.93 -37.19
C VAL A 264 22.41 18.49 -38.64
N LEU A 265 21.53 18.80 -39.60
CA LEU A 265 21.74 18.68 -41.05
C LEU A 265 21.69 20.07 -41.69
#